data_AF-A0A316F4K4-F1
#
_entry.id   AF-A0A316F4K4-F1
#
_cell.length_a   1.000
_cell.length_b   1.000
_cell.length_c   1.000
_cell.angle_alpha   90.00
_cell.angle_beta   90.00
_cell.angle_gamma   90.00
#
_symmetry.space_group_name_H-M   'P 1'
#
loop_
_entity.id
_entity.type
_entity.pdbx_description
1 polymer ?
#
loop_
_entity_poly.entity_id
_entity_poly.type
_entity_poly.pdbx_seq_one_letter_code
_entity_poly.pdbx_strand_id
1 'polypeptide(L)' 'MRLLVCGARDYNDQAPIRAVLDRVHQCRPVSVLIDGEARGADTIAEGWAISRGVPVLPFPADADYAAAGCRRGH' A
#
# COMPACT_ATOMS: atom_id res chain seq x y z
N MET A 1 -4.65 -0.75 -14.33
CA MET A 1 -3.26 -0.61 -13.84
C MET A 1 -3.16 -1.21 -12.45
N ARG A 2 -2.06 -1.92 -12.13
CA ARG A 2 -1.80 -2.40 -10.75
C ARG A 2 -0.99 -1.32 -10.02
N LEU A 3 -1.47 -0.89 -8.85
CA LEU A 3 -0.82 0.15 -8.05
C LEU A 3 -0.31 -0.46 -6.74
N LEU A 4 1.00 -0.40 -6.52
CA LEU A 4 1.63 -0.78 -5.25
C LEU A 4 1.69 0.44 -4.33
N VAL A 5 1.18 0.31 -3.12
CA VAL A 5 1.29 1.27 -2.03
C VAL A 5 2.17 0.65 -0.95
N CYS A 6 3.23 1.35 -0.60
CA CYS A 6 4.08 1.02 0.55
C CYS A 6 4.41 2.33 1.25
N GLY A 7 4.30 2.37 2.57
CA GLY A 7 4.54 3.60 3.33
C GLY A 7 5.04 3.36 4.74
N ALA A 8 5.57 4.42 5.35
CA ALA A 8 6.05 4.40 6.72
C ALA A 8 4.89 4.21 7.71
N ARG A 9 5.17 3.50 8.81
CA ARG A 9 4.18 3.17 9.84
C ARG A 9 3.56 4.37 10.57
N ASP A 10 4.20 5.53 10.44
CA ASP A 10 3.85 6.77 11.17
C ASP A 10 3.17 7.83 10.30
N TYR A 11 2.78 7.51 9.06
CA TYR A 11 2.12 8.49 8.20
C TYR A 11 0.63 8.61 8.54
N ASN A 12 0.25 9.67 9.24
CA ASN A 12 -1.11 9.86 9.77
C ASN A 12 -1.98 10.83 8.93
N ASP A 13 -1.41 11.47 7.91
CA ASP A 13 -2.12 12.45 7.08
C ASP A 13 -2.89 11.78 5.93
N GLN A 14 -4.17 11.52 6.15
CA GLN A 14 -5.01 10.77 5.19
C GLN A 14 -5.36 11.56 3.92
N ALA A 15 -5.55 12.87 4.03
CA ALA A 15 -5.96 13.74 2.93
C ALA A 15 -4.98 13.75 1.74
N PRO A 16 -3.66 13.94 1.91
CA PRO A 16 -2.71 13.94 0.79
C PRO A 16 -2.64 12.58 0.09
N ILE A 17 -2.72 11.46 0.82
CA ILE A 17 -2.71 10.12 0.21
C ILE A 17 -3.91 9.93 -0.70
N ARG A 18 -5.12 10.25 -0.22
CA ARG A 18 -6.35 10.11 -1.01
C ARG A 18 -6.31 11.01 -2.25
N ALA A 19 -5.80 12.24 -2.13
CA ALA A 19 -5.67 13.16 -3.26
C ALA A 19 -4.72 12.63 -4.35
N VAL A 20 -3.59 12.03 -3.96
CA VAL A 20 -2.65 11.40 -4.90
C VAL A 20 -3.29 10.17 -5.55
N LEU A 21 -3.96 9.31 -4.79
CA LEU A 21 -4.64 8.13 -5.34
C LEU A 21 -5.73 8.51 -6.33
N ASP A 22 -6.53 9.53 -6.03
CA ASP A 22 -7.52 10.07 -6.97
C ASP A 22 -6.87 10.62 -8.24
N ARG A 23 -5.78 11.39 -8.11
CA ARG A 23 -5.03 11.93 -9.26
C ARG A 23 -4.48 10.80 -10.15
N VAL A 24 -3.91 9.77 -9.54
CA VAL A 24 -3.39 8.59 -10.26
C VAL A 24 -4.52 7.86 -10.98
N HIS A 25 -5.64 7.62 -10.31
CA HIS A 25 -6.79 6.93 -10.89
C HIS A 25 -7.42 7.71 -12.05
N GLN A 26 -7.48 9.05 -11.96
CA GLN A 26 -7.95 9.92 -13.05
C GLN A 26 -7.02 9.87 -14.27
N CYS A 27 -5.71 9.90 -14.06
CA CYS A 27 -4.74 9.81 -15.15
C CYS A 27 -4.70 8.41 -15.76
N ARG A 28 -4.81 7.37 -14.93
CA ARG A 28 -4.76 5.97 -15.34
C ARG A 28 -5.56 5.11 -14.36
N PRO A 29 -6.74 4.60 -14.76
CA PRO A 29 -7.59 3.82 -13.87
C PRO A 29 -6.86 2.66 -13.21
N VAL A 30 -6.86 2.69 -11.88
CA VAL A 30 -6.34 1.63 -11.03
C VAL A 30 -7.35 0.48 -11.04
N SER A 31 -6.90 -0.70 -11.45
CA SER A 31 -7.72 -1.90 -11.54
C SER A 31 -7.51 -2.84 -10.36
N VAL A 32 -6.37 -2.71 -9.67
CA VAL A 32 -6.01 -3.47 -8.46
C VAL A 32 -5.06 -2.59 -7.63
N LEU A 33 -5.32 -2.48 -6.34
CA LEU A 33 -4.41 -1.90 -5.35
C LEU A 33 -3.66 -3.03 -4.62
N ILE A 34 -2.36 -2.88 -4.42
CA ILE A 34 -1.49 -3.81 -3.72
C ILE A 34 -0.92 -3.07 -2.52
N ASP A 35 -1.02 -3.61 -1.32
CA ASP A 35 -0.48 -3.00 -0.09
C ASP A 35 0.42 -3.96 0.69
N GLY A 36 1.21 -3.42 1.63
CA GLY A 36 2.15 -4.17 2.47
C GLY A 36 1.59 -4.54 3.86
N GLU A 37 0.30 -4.32 4.10
CA GLU A 37 -0.40 -4.49 5.38
C GLU A 37 0.25 -3.74 6.58
N ALA A 38 1.03 -2.68 6.34
CA ALA A 38 1.60 -1.87 7.41
C ALA A 38 0.57 -0.89 7.99
N ARG A 39 0.61 -0.65 9.32
CA ARG A 39 -0.28 0.36 9.94
C ARG A 39 0.04 1.74 9.36
N GLY A 40 -0.95 2.48 8.86
CA GLY A 40 -0.76 3.84 8.32
C GLY A 40 -1.20 4.00 6.86
N ALA A 41 -0.25 4.21 5.96
CA ALA A 41 -0.51 4.49 4.55
C ALA A 41 -1.35 3.40 3.85
N ASP A 42 -1.10 2.13 4.19
CA ASP A 42 -1.78 0.96 3.65
C ASP A 42 -3.26 0.96 4.05
N THR A 43 -3.57 1.22 5.33
CA THR A 43 -4.96 1.34 5.83
C THR A 43 -5.73 2.47 5.12
N ILE A 44 -5.06 3.59 4.85
CA ILE A 44 -5.67 4.74 4.15
C ILE A 44 -5.94 4.40 2.68
N ALA A 45 -5.01 3.67 2.05
CA ALA A 45 -5.13 3.24 0.66
C ALA A 45 -6.20 2.16 0.47
N GLU A 46 -6.32 1.22 1.41
CA GLU A 46 -7.40 0.23 1.45
C GLU A 46 -8.77 0.91 1.56
N GLY A 47 -8.91 1.87 2.49
CA GLY A 47 -10.15 2.66 2.62
C GLY A 47 -10.49 3.48 1.37
N TRP A 48 -9.49 3.95 0.63
CA TRP A 48 -9.71 4.59 -0.67
C TRP A 48 -10.17 3.57 -1.72
N ALA A 49 -9.52 2.41 -1.82
CA ALA A 49 -9.83 1.36 -2.80
C ALA A 49 -11.26 0.85 -2.62
N ILE A 50 -11.67 0.56 -1.37
CA ILE A 50 -13.04 0.18 -1.02
C ILE A 50 -14.04 1.24 -1.49
N SER A 51 -13.76 2.52 -1.24
CA SER A 51 -14.66 3.62 -1.64
C SER A 51 -14.81 3.79 -3.16
N ARG A 52 -13.88 3.23 -3.94
CA ARG A 52 -13.87 3.28 -5.41
C ARG A 52 -14.21 1.95 -6.07
N GLY A 53 -14.51 0.91 -5.29
CA GLY A 53 -14.76 -0.45 -5.80
C GLY A 53 -13.53 -1.08 -6.46
N VAL A 54 -12.32 -0.63 -6.08
CA VAL A 54 -11.06 -1.19 -6.59
C VAL A 54 -10.68 -2.41 -5.72
N PRO A 55 -10.44 -3.59 -6.32
CA PRO A 55 -9.94 -4.75 -5.59
C PRO A 55 -8.60 -4.47 -4.90
N VAL A 56 -8.45 -4.96 -3.67
CA VAL A 56 -7.21 -4.88 -2.87
C VAL A 56 -6.55 -6.24 -2.80
N LEU A 57 -5.23 -6.27 -2.99
CA LEU A 57 -4.37 -7.44 -2.81
C LEU A 57 -3.35 -7.13 -1.70
N PRO A 58 -3.59 -7.56 -0.45
CA PRO A 58 -2.65 -7.35 0.65
C PRO A 58 -1.45 -8.30 0.54
N PHE A 59 -0.26 -7.77 0.85
CA PHE A 59 1.00 -8.50 0.95
C PHE A 59 1.69 -8.15 2.27
N PRO A 60 1.27 -8.76 3.40
CA PRO A 60 1.90 -8.51 4.69
C PRO A 60 3.41 -8.69 4.62
N ALA A 61 4.14 -7.77 5.25
CA ALA A 61 5.60 -7.80 5.30
C ALA A 61 6.19 -9.00 6.09
N ASP A 62 5.35 -9.90 6.61
CA ASP A 62 5.75 -11.11 7.33
C ASP A 62 5.48 -12.37 6.49
N ALA A 63 6.49 -12.82 5.72
CA ALA A 63 6.59 -14.22 5.32
C ALA A 63 8.03 -14.66 5.01
N ASP A 64 8.86 -13.83 4.37
CA ASP A 64 10.22 -14.27 3.95
C ASP A 64 11.36 -13.25 4.13
N TYR A 65 11.08 -11.97 4.38
CA TYR A 65 12.16 -10.98 4.54
C TYR A 65 12.90 -11.06 5.88
N ALA A 66 12.29 -11.64 6.92
CA ALA A 66 13.01 -11.97 8.16
C ALA A 66 14.06 -13.09 7.93
N ALA A 67 13.86 -13.97 6.94
CA ALA A 67 14.79 -15.03 6.60
C ALA A 67 15.91 -14.58 5.63
N ALA A 68 15.68 -13.55 4.82
CA ALA A 68 16.67 -13.04 3.87
C ALA A 68 17.65 -12.00 4.47
N GLY A 69 17.34 -11.43 5.65
CA GLY A 69 18.10 -10.32 6.24
C GLY A 69 19.16 -10.68 7.29
N CYS A 70 19.25 -11.92 7.77
CA CYS A 70 20.22 -12.30 8.81
C CYS A 70 21.24 -13.33 8.31
N ARG A 71 22.08 -12.93 7.36
CA ARG A 71 23.42 -13.51 7.24
C ARG A 71 24.42 -12.50 7.81
N ARG A 72 24.50 -12.43 9.15
CA ARG A 72 25.70 -11.88 9.80
C ARG A 72 26.83 -12.87 9.52
N GLY A 73 27.75 -12.45 8.67
CA GLY A 73 28.97 -13.19 8.38
C GLY A 73 29.82 -13.37 9.64
N HIS A 74 30.51 -14.52 9.63
CA HIS A 74 31.55 -15.01 10.55
C HIS A 74 32.36 -13.99 11.33
#